data_AF-A0A3D5WL03-F1
#
_entry.id   AF-A0A3D5WL03-F1
#
_cell.length_a   1.000
_cell.length_b   1.000
_cell.length_c   1.000
_cell.angle_alpha   90.00
_cell.angle_beta   90.00
_cell.angle_gamma   90.00
#
_symmetry.space_group_name_H-M   'P 1'
#
loop_
_entity.id
_entity.type
_entity.pdbx_description
1 polymer ?
#
loop_
_entity_poly.entity_id
_entity_poly.type
_entity_poly.pdbx_seq_one_letter_code
_entity_poly.pdbx_strand_id
1 'polypeptide(L)' 'TMTEVVDYLSDEYGWSRSVPNLSGKLKRGSLRYGEAVELADALGYDIVWQKRRNS' A
#
# COMPACT_ATOMS: atom_id res chain seq x y z
N THR A 1 13.64 -0.30 2.16
CA THR A 1 13.45 1.16 1.96
C THR A 1 12.17 1.41 1.17
N MET A 2 11.64 2.64 1.09
CA MET A 2 10.43 2.93 0.28
C MET A 2 10.63 2.62 -1.21
N THR A 3 11.86 2.70 -1.71
CA THR A 3 12.22 2.30 -3.08
C THR A 3 12.03 0.80 -3.30
N GLU A 4 12.53 -0.04 -2.40
CA GLU A 4 12.34 -1.51 -2.50
C GLU A 4 10.86 -1.90 -2.54
N VAL A 5 10.01 -1.20 -1.78
CA VAL A 5 8.57 -1.46 -1.76
C VAL A 5 7.94 -1.15 -3.12
N VAL A 6 8.26 0.00 -3.74
CA VAL A 6 7.70 0.33 -5.06
C VAL A 6 8.30 -0.52 -6.18
N ASP A 7 9.52 -1.02 -6.03
CA ASP A 7 10.12 -1.97 -6.96
C ASP A 7 9.36 -3.31 -6.91
N TYR A 8 9.18 -3.88 -5.72
CA TYR A 8 8.39 -5.12 -5.54
C TYR A 8 6.96 -4.97 -6.05
N LEU A 9 6.25 -3.90 -5.67
CA LEU A 9 4.89 -3.65 -6.14
C LEU A 9 4.81 -3.49 -7.67
N SER A 10 5.85 -2.95 -8.29
CA SER A 10 5.92 -2.82 -9.73
C SER A 10 6.09 -4.19 -10.39
N ASP A 11 6.98 -5.01 -9.86
CA ASP A 11 7.36 -6.30 -10.44
C ASP A 11 6.27 -7.36 -10.24
N GLU A 12 5.66 -7.44 -9.05
CA GLU A 12 4.65 -8.45 -8.72
C GLU A 12 3.22 -8.04 -9.09
N TYR A 13 2.89 -6.75 -8.97
CA TYR A 13 1.50 -6.26 -9.10
C TYR A 13 1.32 -5.20 -10.20
N GLY A 14 2.35 -4.88 -10.97
CA GLY A 14 2.26 -3.94 -12.09
C GLY A 14 2.04 -2.48 -11.67
N TRP A 15 2.39 -2.12 -10.43
CA TRP A 15 2.31 -0.72 -9.99
C TRP A 15 3.33 0.15 -10.74
N SER A 16 3.07 1.47 -10.73
CA SER A 16 4.08 2.45 -11.13
C SER A 16 5.24 2.43 -10.14
N ARG A 17 6.46 2.23 -10.66
CA ARG A 17 7.75 2.31 -9.94
C ARG A 17 8.11 3.75 -9.55
N SER A 18 7.24 4.41 -8.79
CA SER A 18 7.35 5.83 -8.43
C SER A 18 6.99 6.05 -6.96
N VAL A 19 8.03 6.32 -6.15
CA VAL A 19 7.87 6.70 -4.73
C VAL A 19 6.95 7.92 -4.56
N PRO A 20 7.07 9.01 -5.35
CA PRO A 20 6.14 10.14 -5.26
C PRO A 20 4.68 9.76 -5.52
N ASN A 21 4.41 8.83 -6.44
CA ASN A 21 3.06 8.38 -6.73
C ASN A 21 2.43 7.63 -5.54
N LEU A 22 3.14 6.65 -4.98
CA LEU A 22 2.71 5.92 -3.78
C LEU A 22 2.51 6.88 -2.60
N SER A 23 3.45 7.79 -2.35
CA SER A 23 3.34 8.81 -1.30
C SER A 23 2.11 9.71 -1.50
N GLY A 24 1.81 10.07 -2.76
CA GLY A 24 0.64 10.87 -3.12
C GLY A 24 -0.69 10.15 -2.83
N LYS A 25 -0.80 8.85 -3.14
CA LYS A 25 -1.98 8.04 -2.83
C LYS A 25 -2.23 7.96 -1.32
N LEU A 26 -1.17 7.72 -0.54
CA LEU A 26 -1.24 7.66 0.92
C LEU A 26 -1.70 8.99 1.52
N LYS A 27 -1.10 10.11 1.11
CA LYS A 27 -1.46 11.45 1.61
C LYS A 27 -2.91 11.84 1.29
N ARG A 28 -3.43 11.47 0.12
CA ARG A 28 -4.81 11.77 -0.28
C ARG A 28 -5.84 10.76 0.24
N GLY A 29 -5.40 9.67 0.85
CA GLY A 29 -6.29 8.57 1.27
C GLY A 29 -6.98 7.90 0.08
N SER A 30 -6.32 7.84 -1.08
CA SER A 30 -6.91 7.35 -2.33
C SER A 30 -6.50 5.92 -2.68
N LEU A 31 -5.95 5.16 -1.73
CA LEU A 31 -5.69 3.74 -1.92
C LEU A 31 -7.01 2.98 -2.00
N ARG A 32 -7.16 2.17 -3.06
CA ARG A 32 -8.24 1.18 -3.16
C ARG A 32 -7.94 0.02 -2.23
N TYR A 33 -8.96 -0.77 -1.90
CA TYR A 33 -8.79 -1.93 -1.03
C TYR A 33 -7.78 -2.95 -1.57
N GLY A 34 -7.86 -3.31 -2.86
CA GLY A 34 -6.88 -4.22 -3.48
C GLY A 34 -5.45 -3.68 -3.40
N GLU A 35 -5.29 -2.38 -3.62
CA GLU A 35 -3.99 -1.72 -3.50
C GLU A 35 -3.45 -1.75 -2.06
N ALA A 36 -4.34 -1.65 -1.07
CA ALA A 36 -3.94 -1.78 0.33
C ALA A 36 -3.48 -3.21 0.64
N VAL A 37 -4.18 -4.23 0.11
CA VAL A 37 -3.82 -5.65 0.27
C VAL A 37 -2.44 -5.93 -0.31
N GLU A 38 -2.18 -5.50 -1.54
CA GLU A 38 -0.88 -5.68 -2.22
C GLU A 38 0.24 -4.94 -1.50
N LEU A 39 -0.03 -3.73 -0.99
CA LEU A 39 0.93 -2.98 -0.18
C LEU A 39 1.23 -3.67 1.16
N ALA A 40 0.23 -4.30 1.78
CA ALA A 40 0.44 -5.05 3.01
C ALA A 40 1.29 -6.30 2.76
N ASP A 41 1.04 -7.05 1.67
CA ASP A 41 1.88 -8.17 1.25
C ASP A 41 3.33 -7.76 1.01
N ALA A 42 3.55 -6.69 0.23
CA ALA A 42 4.88 -6.15 -0.06
C ALA A 42 5.67 -5.73 1.18
N LEU A 43 4.97 -5.37 2.26
CA LEU A 43 5.56 -4.98 3.54
C LEU A 43 5.63 -6.15 4.54
N GLY A 44 5.06 -7.31 4.22
CA GLY A 44 5.00 -8.49 5.10
C GLY A 44 4.02 -8.34 6.27
N TYR A 45 2.89 -7.66 6.07
CA TYR A 45 1.85 -7.44 7.08
C TYR A 45 0.49 -8.01 6.70
N ASP A 46 -0.30 -8.34 7.73
CA ASP A 46 -1.71 -8.66 7.58
C ASP A 46 -2.59 -7.40 7.64
N ILE A 47 -3.66 -7.38 6.83
CA ILE A 47 -4.75 -6.42 7.00
C ILE A 47 -5.80 -6.99 7.94
N VAL A 48 -6.06 -6.28 9.04
CA VAL A 48 -7.10 -6.64 10.01
C VAL A 48 -8.17 -5.56 10.11
N TRP A 49 -9.43 -5.97 10.09
CA TRP A 49 -10.54 -5.08 10.42
C TRP A 49 -10.65 -4.93 11.93
N GLN A 50 -10.25 -3.77 12.45
CA GLN A 50 -10.39 -3.47 13.87
C GLN A 50 -11.65 -2.64 14.12
N LYS A 51 -12.55 -3.16 14.96
CA LYS A 51 -13.73 -2.41 15.39
C LYS A 51 -13.31 -1.12 16.10
N ARG A 52 -13.91 0.01 15.74
CA ARG A 52 -13.65 1.28 16.42
C ARG A 52 -14.04 1.16 17.89
N ARG A 53 -13.11 1.50 18.78
CA ARG A 53 -13.36 1.62 20.22
C ARG A 53 -14.07 2.96 20.41
N ASN A 54 -15.37 2.92 20.71
CA ASN A 54 -16.31 4.04 20.79
C ASN A 54 -16.94 4.38 19.43
N SER A 55 -18.11 3.81 19.19
CA SER A 55 -19.11 4.28 18.23
C SER A 55 -20.43 4.38 18.98
#